data_AF-A0A150HU45-F1
#
_entry.id   AF-A0A150HU45-F1
#
_cell.length_a   1.000
_cell.length_b   1.000
_cell.length_c   1.000
_cell.angle_alpha   90.00
_cell.angle_beta   90.00
_cell.angle_gamma   90.00
#
_symmetry.space_group_name_H-M   'P 1'
#
loop_
_entity.id
_entity.type
_entity.pdbx_description
1 polymer ?
#
loop_
_entity_poly.entity_id
_entity_poly.type
_entity_poly.pdbx_seq_one_letter_code
_entity_poly.pdbx_strand_id
1 'polypeptide(L)'
;MNNYKIKVNGATTKEAQILLEKLGYTTGTGFGLNHAVWLFAESNGTVNYSSTEDFISDIDYQELTLPQLRDLVVLHRNDVNDANFKLFISPSQGCLSLYKASDDVFYAYAEKSKCWDKSRSVGIKNKDLEPIQASKEDEQGLISGAYALRALADGKEVELRDKENNWVRANNHHLVGLFLGNAFDFRLKPRTITLNVGIPAPFEPKVGDVVWCLSELSEKGYEARTAYDAEDFIPHIAYWRTEEEIKQVVVALRGGIKG
;
A
#
# COMPACT_ATOMS: atom_id res chain seq x y z
N MET A 1 17.71 6.47 -17.22
CA MET A 1 17.16 5.71 -16.08
C MET A 1 18.32 5.27 -15.21
N ASN A 2 18.08 4.95 -13.94
CA ASN A 2 19.13 4.54 -13.01
C ASN A 2 19.05 3.04 -12.74
N ASN A 3 20.10 2.46 -12.17
CA ASN A 3 20.07 1.07 -11.72
C ASN A 3 19.51 1.01 -10.30
N TYR A 4 18.35 0.37 -10.12
CA TYR A 4 17.73 0.17 -8.82
C TYR A 4 17.53 -1.30 -8.51
N LYS A 5 17.71 -1.68 -7.24
CA LYS A 5 17.25 -2.98 -6.73
C LYS A 5 16.26 -2.77 -5.61
N ILE A 6 15.15 -3.52 -5.64
CA ILE A 6 14.03 -3.37 -4.70
C ILE A 6 13.70 -4.74 -4.14
N LYS A 7 13.76 -4.88 -2.80
CA LYS A 7 13.33 -6.11 -2.12
C LYS A 7 11.81 -6.19 -2.16
N VAL A 8 11.27 -7.31 -2.63
CA VAL A 8 9.83 -7.53 -2.80
C VAL A 8 9.41 -8.88 -2.25
N ASN A 9 8.10 -9.07 -2.09
CA ASN A 9 7.47 -10.34 -1.80
C ASN A 9 6.17 -10.46 -2.62
N GLY A 10 5.48 -11.58 -2.52
CA GLY A 10 4.25 -11.82 -3.29
C GLY A 10 3.17 -10.72 -3.18
N ALA A 11 3.12 -9.98 -2.07
CA ALA A 11 2.17 -8.88 -1.89
C ALA A 11 2.67 -7.55 -2.50
N THR A 12 3.98 -7.26 -2.44
CA THR A 12 4.55 -5.97 -2.86
C THR A 12 5.07 -5.96 -4.30
N THR A 13 5.31 -7.11 -4.91
CA THR A 13 5.86 -7.21 -6.28
C THR A 13 5.01 -6.44 -7.29
N LYS A 14 3.69 -6.62 -7.26
CA LYS A 14 2.80 -5.97 -8.23
C LYS A 14 2.81 -4.45 -8.08
N GLU A 15 2.86 -3.97 -6.85
CA GLU A 15 2.97 -2.54 -6.59
C GLU A 15 4.29 -1.97 -7.11
N ALA A 16 5.42 -2.61 -6.78
CA ALA A 16 6.73 -2.16 -7.21
C ALA A 16 6.85 -2.11 -8.75
N GLN A 17 6.24 -3.07 -9.46
CA GLN A 17 6.16 -3.04 -10.93
C GLN A 17 5.40 -1.82 -11.45
N ILE A 18 4.21 -1.56 -10.91
CA ILE A 18 3.39 -0.40 -11.31
C ILE A 18 4.14 0.92 -11.05
N LEU A 19 4.89 1.00 -9.94
CA LEU A 19 5.71 2.17 -9.63
C LEU A 19 6.87 2.33 -10.62
N LEU A 20 7.56 1.24 -10.99
CA LEU A 20 8.62 1.27 -12.01
C LEU A 20 8.08 1.64 -13.40
N GLU A 21 6.91 1.15 -13.79
CA GLU A 21 6.23 1.54 -15.04
C GLU A 21 5.94 3.05 -15.08
N LYS A 22 5.52 3.65 -13.96
CA LYS A 22 5.32 5.10 -13.83
C LYS A 22 6.61 5.91 -13.94
N LEU A 23 7.77 5.30 -13.67
CA LEU A 23 9.10 5.87 -13.90
C LEU A 23 9.61 5.62 -15.33
N GLY A 24 8.84 4.93 -16.16
CA GLY A 24 9.15 4.65 -17.56
C GLY A 24 9.89 3.33 -17.81
N TYR A 25 10.11 2.50 -16.80
CA TYR A 25 10.69 1.17 -17.01
C TYR A 25 9.68 0.22 -17.67
N THR A 26 10.19 -0.68 -18.50
CA THR A 26 9.42 -1.74 -19.15
C THR A 26 9.50 -3.01 -18.31
N THR A 27 8.37 -3.46 -17.80
CA THR A 27 8.23 -4.71 -17.03
C THR A 27 7.85 -5.85 -17.98
N GLY A 28 8.48 -7.02 -17.82
CA GLY A 28 8.08 -8.22 -18.54
C GLY A 28 6.78 -8.80 -18.00
N THR A 29 5.93 -9.36 -18.88
CA THR A 29 4.67 -10.05 -18.52
C THR A 29 4.86 -11.54 -18.18
N GLY A 30 6.01 -11.91 -17.61
CA GLY A 30 6.44 -13.32 -17.47
C GLY A 30 6.06 -13.99 -16.13
N PHE A 31 5.59 -15.24 -16.23
CA PHE A 31 5.42 -16.17 -15.12
C PHE A 31 6.72 -16.29 -14.30
N GLY A 32 6.69 -15.92 -13.01
CA GLY A 32 7.85 -15.98 -12.10
C GLY A 32 7.84 -14.95 -10.96
N LEU A 33 7.06 -13.89 -11.10
CA LEU A 33 6.98 -12.77 -10.14
C LEU A 33 6.35 -13.14 -8.79
N ASN A 34 5.57 -14.22 -8.74
CA ASN A 34 4.98 -14.73 -7.48
C ASN A 34 6.06 -15.21 -6.49
N HIS A 35 7.27 -15.48 -6.97
CA HIS A 35 8.42 -15.91 -6.19
C HIS A 35 9.58 -14.91 -6.24
N ALA A 36 9.34 -13.68 -6.73
CA ALA A 36 10.37 -12.66 -6.75
C ALA A 36 10.72 -12.22 -5.33
N VAL A 37 12.01 -12.19 -5.05
CA VAL A 37 12.63 -11.62 -3.84
C VAL A 37 13.18 -10.24 -4.15
N TRP A 38 13.69 -10.04 -5.37
CA TRP A 38 14.24 -8.78 -5.84
C TRP A 38 13.69 -8.42 -7.21
N LEU A 39 13.43 -7.13 -7.42
CA LEU A 39 13.30 -6.52 -8.73
C LEU A 39 14.53 -5.66 -9.01
N PHE A 40 15.04 -5.75 -10.23
CA PHE A 40 16.19 -4.98 -10.71
C PHE A 40 15.73 -4.11 -11.88
N ALA A 41 15.67 -2.81 -11.66
CA ALA A 41 15.42 -1.84 -12.71
C ALA A 41 16.77 -1.41 -13.27
N GLU A 42 16.99 -1.60 -14.56
CA GLU A 42 18.27 -1.32 -15.21
C GLU A 42 18.22 -0.01 -16.00
N SER A 43 19.36 0.66 -16.12
CA SER A 43 19.53 1.92 -16.86
C SER A 43 19.10 1.84 -18.33
N ASN A 44 19.07 0.64 -18.92
CA ASN A 44 18.53 0.35 -20.26
C ASN A 44 16.99 0.40 -20.32
N GLY A 45 16.32 0.58 -19.19
CA GLY A 45 14.87 0.69 -19.05
C GLY A 45 14.13 -0.63 -18.88
N THR A 46 14.82 -1.74 -18.64
CA THR A 46 14.19 -3.04 -18.37
C THR A 46 14.08 -3.33 -16.88
N VAL A 47 13.12 -4.19 -16.52
CA VAL A 47 12.98 -4.73 -15.16
C VAL A 47 13.19 -6.23 -15.17
N ASN A 48 14.22 -6.68 -14.48
CA ASN A 48 14.53 -8.08 -14.21
C ASN A 48 14.12 -8.46 -12.78
N TYR A 49 14.10 -9.76 -12.47
CA TYR A 49 13.82 -10.24 -11.12
C TYR A 49 14.75 -11.38 -10.71
N SER A 50 14.93 -11.55 -9.39
CA SER A 50 15.55 -12.74 -8.81
C SER A 50 14.60 -13.37 -7.81
N SER A 51 14.55 -14.70 -7.81
CA SER A 51 13.86 -15.51 -6.80
C SER A 51 14.77 -15.96 -5.65
N THR A 52 16.01 -15.45 -5.61
CA THR A 52 17.03 -15.81 -4.61
C THR A 52 17.52 -14.56 -3.87
N GLU A 53 17.89 -14.70 -2.60
CA GLU A 53 18.43 -13.60 -1.81
C GLU A 53 19.84 -13.20 -2.27
N ASP A 54 20.67 -14.18 -2.64
CA ASP A 54 22.11 -14.03 -2.94
C ASP A 54 22.40 -13.82 -4.43
N PHE A 55 21.67 -12.93 -5.09
CA PHE A 55 21.95 -12.58 -6.48
C PHE A 55 23.20 -11.67 -6.57
N ILE A 56 24.27 -12.20 -7.16
CA ILE A 56 25.49 -11.44 -7.44
C ILE A 56 25.41 -10.86 -8.85
N SER A 57 25.56 -9.55 -8.97
CA SER A 57 25.64 -8.84 -10.24
C SER A 57 26.83 -7.89 -10.23
N ASP A 58 27.50 -7.75 -11.37
CA ASP A 58 28.56 -6.75 -11.58
C ASP A 58 27.99 -5.32 -11.78
N ILE A 59 26.66 -5.19 -11.83
CA ILE A 59 25.98 -3.91 -11.95
C ILE A 59 25.84 -3.27 -10.56
N ASP A 60 26.27 -2.02 -10.43
CA ASP A 60 26.06 -1.23 -9.23
C ASP A 60 24.60 -0.76 -9.16
N TYR A 61 23.83 -1.40 -8.27
CA TYR A 61 22.42 -1.09 -8.04
C TYR A 61 22.24 -0.28 -6.76
N GLN A 62 21.56 0.86 -6.88
CA GLN A 62 21.06 1.57 -5.71
C GLN A 62 19.89 0.77 -5.11
N GLU A 63 20.02 0.37 -3.85
CA GLU A 63 18.93 -0.26 -3.11
C GLU A 63 17.86 0.76 -2.74
N LEU A 64 16.60 0.45 -3.04
CA LEU A 64 15.46 1.24 -2.63
C LEU A 64 14.48 0.38 -1.83
N THR A 65 13.98 0.96 -0.74
CA THR A 65 12.77 0.46 -0.09
C THR A 65 11.54 0.82 -0.93
N LEU A 66 10.43 0.10 -0.72
CA LEU A 66 9.18 0.39 -1.42
C LEU A 66 8.66 1.83 -1.17
N PRO A 67 8.73 2.39 0.06
CA PRO A 67 8.42 3.81 0.28
C PRO A 67 9.30 4.76 -0.55
N GLN A 68 10.62 4.52 -0.61
CA GLN A 68 11.52 5.35 -1.43
C GLN A 68 11.19 5.25 -2.93
N LEU A 69 10.75 4.09 -3.41
CA LEU A 69 10.26 3.95 -4.78
C LEU A 69 8.98 4.77 -5.03
N ARG A 70 8.07 4.85 -4.06
CA ARG A 70 6.87 5.72 -4.15
C ARG A 70 7.28 7.19 -4.19
N ASP A 71 8.23 7.60 -3.36
CA ASP A 71 8.75 8.97 -3.36
C ASP A 71 9.36 9.33 -4.71
N LEU A 72 10.14 8.43 -5.32
CA LEU A 72 10.69 8.64 -6.66
C LEU A 72 9.60 8.86 -7.71
N VAL A 73 8.49 8.12 -7.65
CA VAL A 73 7.36 8.31 -8.56
C VAL A 73 6.73 9.70 -8.39
N VAL A 74 6.54 10.15 -7.15
CA VAL A 74 6.02 11.51 -6.85
C VAL A 74 6.96 12.57 -7.42
N LEU A 75 8.26 12.45 -7.13
CA LEU A 75 9.27 13.40 -7.57
C LEU A 75 9.43 13.41 -9.10
N HIS A 76 9.25 12.26 -9.76
CA HIS A 76 9.29 12.15 -11.22
C HIS A 76 8.07 12.77 -11.89
N ARG A 77 6.88 12.60 -11.32
CA ARG A 77 5.62 13.13 -11.87
C ARG A 77 5.58 14.66 -11.87
N ASN A 78 6.26 15.30 -10.91
CA ASN A 78 6.33 16.76 -10.79
C ASN A 78 4.94 17.43 -10.76
N ASP A 79 4.00 16.84 -10.02
CA ASP A 79 2.66 17.37 -9.82
C ASP A 79 2.56 18.02 -8.44
N VAL A 80 2.23 19.32 -8.40
CA VAL A 80 2.06 20.08 -7.14
C VAL A 80 0.99 19.48 -6.23
N ASN A 81 0.01 18.76 -6.79
CA ASN A 81 -1.04 18.10 -6.01
C ASN A 81 -0.53 16.92 -5.17
N ASP A 82 0.73 16.50 -5.38
CA ASP A 82 1.38 15.50 -4.53
C ASP A 82 1.93 16.08 -3.22
N ALA A 83 1.83 17.39 -3.01
CA ALA A 83 2.25 18.02 -1.77
C ALA A 83 1.51 17.41 -0.57
N ASN A 84 2.26 16.99 0.45
CA ASN A 84 1.72 16.47 1.72
C ASN A 84 1.96 17.44 2.90
N PHE A 85 2.65 18.55 2.67
CA PHE A 85 2.81 19.65 3.62
C PHE A 85 2.67 20.99 2.91
N LYS A 86 2.28 22.00 3.68
CA LYS A 86 2.33 23.40 3.26
C LYS A 86 3.03 24.23 4.33
N LEU A 87 3.82 25.19 3.89
CA LEU A 87 4.49 26.15 4.76
C LEU A 87 3.96 27.55 4.45
N PHE A 88 3.33 28.18 5.42
CA PHE A 88 2.92 29.58 5.27
C PHE A 88 4.16 30.48 5.30
N ILE A 89 4.35 31.29 4.25
CA ILE A 89 5.50 32.20 4.14
C ILE A 89 5.11 33.59 4.63
N SER A 90 4.09 34.19 4.00
CA SER A 90 3.56 35.51 4.36
C SER A 90 2.24 35.77 3.62
N PRO A 91 1.42 36.76 4.01
CA PRO A 91 0.20 37.10 3.30
C PRO A 91 0.42 37.47 1.82
N SER A 92 1.59 38.03 1.48
CA SER A 92 1.91 38.44 0.10
C SER A 92 2.47 37.31 -0.76
N GLN A 93 3.05 36.27 -0.16
CA GLN A 93 3.66 35.13 -0.86
C GLN A 93 2.82 33.85 -0.77
N GLY A 94 1.86 33.80 0.15
CA GLY A 94 1.00 32.65 0.39
C GLY A 94 1.73 31.48 1.06
N CYS A 95 1.33 30.27 0.68
CA CYS A 95 1.91 29.02 1.17
C CYS A 95 2.82 28.39 0.11
N LEU A 96 3.93 27.82 0.57
CA LEU A 96 4.80 26.98 -0.21
C LEU A 96 4.33 25.52 -0.11
N SER A 97 4.09 24.87 -1.25
CA SER A 97 3.77 23.44 -1.33
C SER A 97 5.03 22.60 -1.13
N LEU A 98 4.96 21.65 -0.20
CA LEU A 98 6.07 20.79 0.20
C LEU A 98 5.69 19.32 0.08
N TYR A 99 6.65 18.51 -0.35
CA TYR A 99 6.58 17.06 -0.27
C TYR A 99 7.64 16.55 0.71
N LYS A 100 7.20 15.93 1.80
CA LYS A 100 8.02 15.19 2.74
C LYS A 100 8.11 13.74 2.27
N ALA A 101 9.30 13.33 1.85
CA ALA A 101 9.60 11.96 1.44
C ALA A 101 9.71 11.02 2.66
N SER A 102 9.74 9.71 2.40
CA SER A 102 9.83 8.66 3.44
C SER A 102 11.13 8.68 4.24
N ASP A 103 12.18 9.33 3.73
CA ASP A 103 13.46 9.56 4.41
C ASP A 103 13.49 10.88 5.22
N ASP A 104 12.32 11.47 5.48
CA ASP A 104 12.12 12.76 6.15
C ASP A 104 12.71 13.97 5.42
N VAL A 105 13.15 13.82 4.16
CA VAL A 105 13.63 14.93 3.33
C VAL A 105 12.45 15.69 2.73
N PHE A 106 12.49 17.01 2.85
CA PHE A 106 11.52 17.89 2.20
C PHE A 106 11.97 18.32 0.81
N TYR A 107 11.02 18.41 -0.11
CA TYR A 107 11.14 18.99 -1.44
C TYR A 107 10.13 20.13 -1.57
N ALA A 108 10.57 21.28 -2.07
CA ALA A 108 9.69 22.40 -2.32
C ALA A 108 9.26 22.44 -3.78
N TYR A 109 7.98 22.65 -4.04
CA TYR A 109 7.51 22.79 -5.41
C TYR A 109 7.93 24.15 -5.98
N ALA A 110 8.70 24.12 -7.08
CA ALA A 110 9.15 25.31 -7.76
C ALA A 110 8.20 25.65 -8.91
N GLU A 111 7.24 26.55 -8.66
CA GLU A 111 6.18 26.90 -9.60
C GLU A 111 6.69 27.32 -11.00
N LYS A 112 7.82 28.04 -11.04
CA LYS A 112 8.42 28.51 -12.30
C LYS A 112 8.97 27.38 -13.17
N SER A 113 9.56 26.36 -12.55
CA SER A 113 10.15 25.21 -13.25
C SER A 113 9.23 23.99 -13.27
N LYS A 114 8.07 24.08 -12.62
CA LYS A 114 7.08 22.99 -12.47
C LYS A 114 7.74 21.68 -12.04
N CYS A 115 8.58 21.76 -11.01
CA CYS A 115 9.31 20.60 -10.52
C CYS A 115 9.56 20.68 -9.01
N TRP A 116 9.85 19.52 -8.43
CA TRP A 116 10.28 19.42 -7.04
C TRP A 116 11.76 19.82 -6.89
N ASP A 117 12.06 20.71 -5.94
CA ASP A 117 13.40 21.22 -5.67
C ASP A 117 13.82 20.96 -4.23
N LYS A 118 14.83 20.10 -4.05
CA LYS A 118 15.43 19.76 -2.76
C LYS A 118 16.25 20.91 -2.17
N SER A 119 16.87 21.77 -3.00
CA SER A 119 17.75 22.83 -2.49
C SER A 119 16.99 23.93 -1.75
N ARG A 120 15.71 24.11 -2.09
CA ARG A 120 14.81 25.11 -1.49
C ARG A 120 14.19 24.68 -0.16
N SER A 121 14.40 23.44 0.28
CA SER A 121 13.93 22.97 1.59
C SER A 121 14.90 23.26 2.74
N VAL A 122 16.10 23.76 2.43
CA VAL A 122 17.12 24.12 3.43
C VAL A 122 16.62 25.31 4.26
N GLY A 123 16.33 25.07 5.54
CA GLY A 123 15.95 26.11 6.50
C GLY A 123 14.49 26.12 6.95
N ILE A 124 13.67 25.14 6.52
CA ILE A 124 12.30 24.98 6.99
C ILE A 124 12.32 24.65 8.50
N LYS A 125 11.74 25.53 9.33
CA LYS A 125 11.53 25.29 10.76
C LYS A 125 10.15 24.68 10.96
N ASN A 126 10.07 23.59 11.72
CA ASN A 126 8.83 22.81 11.91
C ASN A 126 7.63 23.56 12.50
N LYS A 127 7.80 24.80 12.99
CA LYS A 127 6.76 25.52 13.74
C LYS A 127 5.57 25.97 12.89
N ASP A 128 5.78 26.17 11.59
CA ASP A 128 4.75 26.67 10.65
C ASP A 128 4.42 25.64 9.54
N LEU A 129 4.88 24.39 9.72
CA LEU A 129 4.55 23.28 8.84
C LEU A 129 3.16 22.76 9.17
N GLU A 130 2.23 22.93 8.25
CA GLU A 130 0.93 22.30 8.34
C GLU A 130 0.93 21.07 7.43
N PRO A 131 0.69 19.85 7.95
CA PRO A 131 0.41 18.73 7.07
C PRO A 131 -0.80 19.12 6.22
N ILE A 132 -0.67 18.92 4.91
CA ILE A 132 -1.85 18.90 4.07
C ILE A 132 -2.52 17.61 4.51
N GLN A 133 -3.59 17.74 5.29
CA GLN A 133 -4.43 16.58 5.58
C GLN A 133 -4.69 15.96 4.23
N ALA A 134 -4.20 14.72 4.03
CA ALA A 134 -4.71 13.86 2.99
C ALA A 134 -6.22 14.07 3.06
N SER A 135 -6.82 14.42 1.92
CA SER A 135 -8.27 14.52 1.85
C SER A 135 -8.83 13.34 2.65
N LYS A 136 -9.90 13.56 3.41
CA LYS A 136 -10.60 12.50 4.19
C LYS A 136 -10.93 11.23 3.38
N GLU A 137 -10.63 11.23 2.09
CA GLU A 137 -10.62 10.16 1.13
C GLU A 137 -9.76 8.95 1.53
N ASP A 138 -8.56 9.11 2.10
CA ASP A 138 -7.67 7.96 2.36
C ASP A 138 -8.08 7.14 3.61
N GLU A 139 -8.68 7.75 4.64
CA GLU A 139 -9.12 7.04 5.84
C GLU A 139 -10.46 6.29 5.67
N GLN A 140 -11.24 6.63 4.63
CA GLN A 140 -12.56 6.04 4.37
C GLN A 140 -12.58 5.09 3.16
N GLY A 141 -11.42 4.85 2.53
CA GLY A 141 -11.32 4.03 1.32
C GLY A 141 -11.98 4.68 0.10
N LEU A 142 -12.05 6.01 0.06
CA LEU A 142 -12.54 6.73 -1.11
C LEU A 142 -11.48 6.74 -2.21
N ILE A 143 -11.95 6.80 -3.45
CA ILE A 143 -11.11 6.83 -4.64
C ILE A 143 -11.48 8.05 -5.48
N SER A 144 -10.50 8.58 -6.21
CA SER A 144 -10.78 9.65 -7.17
C SER A 144 -11.74 9.18 -8.27
N GLY A 145 -12.52 10.10 -8.84
CA GLY A 145 -13.42 9.78 -9.96
C GLY A 145 -12.69 9.19 -11.18
N ALA A 146 -11.46 9.66 -11.47
CA ALA A 146 -10.62 9.08 -12.52
C ALA A 146 -10.20 7.63 -12.22
N TYR A 147 -9.94 7.29 -10.96
CA TYR A 147 -9.67 5.91 -10.55
C TYR A 147 -10.94 5.06 -10.57
N ALA A 148 -12.07 5.59 -10.11
CA ALA A 148 -13.39 4.96 -10.20
C ALA A 148 -13.78 4.59 -11.64
N LEU A 149 -13.58 5.50 -12.59
CA LEU A 149 -13.89 5.25 -14.00
C LEU A 149 -13.02 4.12 -14.59
N ARG A 150 -11.73 4.11 -14.27
CA ARG A 150 -10.83 3.02 -14.67
C ARG A 150 -11.24 1.69 -14.03
N ALA A 151 -11.55 1.69 -12.74
CA ALA A 151 -12.00 0.49 -12.03
C ALA A 151 -13.29 -0.09 -12.64
N LEU A 152 -14.25 0.76 -13.05
CA LEU A 152 -15.43 0.33 -13.79
C LEU A 152 -15.08 -0.29 -15.15
N ALA A 153 -14.15 0.32 -15.90
CA ALA A 153 -13.66 -0.23 -17.17
C ALA A 153 -12.96 -1.59 -16.99
N ASP A 154 -12.27 -1.78 -15.87
CA ASP A 154 -11.65 -3.04 -15.46
C ASP A 154 -12.66 -4.07 -14.90
N GLY A 155 -13.96 -3.75 -14.90
CA GLY A 155 -15.03 -4.65 -14.43
C GLY A 155 -15.16 -4.74 -12.90
N LYS A 156 -14.54 -3.83 -12.13
CA LYS A 156 -14.69 -3.77 -10.68
C LYS A 156 -16.00 -3.09 -10.27
N GLU A 157 -16.53 -3.47 -9.11
CA GLU A 157 -17.72 -2.80 -8.55
C GLU A 157 -17.30 -1.51 -7.82
N VAL A 158 -17.81 -0.38 -8.32
CA VAL A 158 -17.60 0.95 -7.75
C VAL A 158 -18.93 1.47 -7.22
N GLU A 159 -18.88 2.15 -6.09
CA GLU A 159 -20.01 2.88 -5.51
C GLU A 159 -19.73 4.37 -5.54
N LEU A 160 -20.79 5.16 -5.74
CA LEU A 160 -20.78 6.61 -5.59
C LEU A 160 -21.72 6.98 -4.45
N ARG A 161 -21.44 8.09 -3.77
CA ARG A 161 -22.30 8.61 -2.71
C ARG A 161 -23.36 9.53 -3.31
N ASP A 162 -24.63 9.20 -3.09
CA ASP A 162 -25.74 10.01 -3.56
C ASP A 162 -26.00 11.24 -2.65
N LYS A 163 -27.01 12.04 -3.01
CA LYS A 163 -27.38 13.26 -2.27
C LYS A 163 -27.92 12.98 -0.86
N GLU A 164 -28.38 11.76 -0.61
CA GLU A 164 -28.91 11.30 0.67
C GLU A 164 -27.83 10.64 1.53
N ASN A 165 -26.57 10.68 1.09
CA ASN A 165 -25.41 10.02 1.69
C ASN A 165 -25.44 8.49 1.65
N ASN A 166 -26.20 7.89 0.74
CA ASN A 166 -26.21 6.45 0.53
C ASN A 166 -25.16 6.06 -0.52
N TRP A 167 -24.56 4.88 -0.32
CA TRP A 167 -23.67 4.28 -1.31
C TRP A 167 -24.49 3.53 -2.35
N VAL A 168 -24.41 3.99 -3.60
CA VAL A 168 -25.14 3.40 -4.73
C VAL A 168 -24.18 2.96 -5.82
N ARG A 169 -24.56 1.91 -6.56
CA ARG A 169 -23.71 1.35 -7.62
C ARG A 169 -23.44 2.39 -8.72
N ALA A 170 -22.17 2.74 -8.90
CA ALA A 170 -21.72 3.44 -10.09
C ALA A 170 -21.79 2.47 -11.28
N ASN A 171 -22.36 2.93 -12.39
CA ASN A 171 -22.55 2.11 -13.58
C ASN A 171 -22.35 2.93 -14.86
N ASN A 172 -22.28 2.24 -16.00
CA ASN A 172 -22.04 2.82 -17.33
C ASN A 172 -23.17 3.69 -17.88
N HIS A 173 -24.30 3.83 -17.18
CA HIS A 173 -25.35 4.80 -17.54
C HIS A 173 -25.10 6.20 -16.97
N HIS A 174 -24.13 6.35 -16.06
CA HIS A 174 -23.72 7.65 -15.56
C HIS A 174 -22.87 8.37 -16.61
N LEU A 175 -23.11 9.67 -16.79
CA LEU A 175 -22.31 10.52 -17.68
C LEU A 175 -20.85 10.50 -17.24
N VAL A 176 -19.92 10.35 -18.18
CA VAL A 176 -18.46 10.35 -17.90
C VAL A 176 -18.05 11.58 -17.10
N GLY A 177 -18.66 12.74 -17.36
CA GLY A 177 -18.41 13.98 -16.63
C GLY A 177 -18.62 13.89 -15.11
N LEU A 178 -19.44 12.95 -14.64
CA LEU A 178 -19.63 12.68 -13.21
C LEU A 178 -18.32 12.24 -12.54
N PHE A 179 -17.49 11.47 -13.23
CA PHE A 179 -16.21 10.94 -12.73
C PHE A 179 -15.05 11.91 -12.92
N LEU A 180 -15.23 12.97 -13.71
CA LEU A 180 -14.19 13.95 -14.01
C LEU A 180 -14.30 15.19 -13.10
N GLY A 181 -15.41 15.33 -12.38
CA GLY A 181 -15.62 16.39 -11.38
C GLY A 181 -15.28 15.97 -9.96
N ASN A 182 -15.41 16.92 -9.03
CA ASN A 182 -15.20 16.76 -7.58
C ASN A 182 -16.51 16.79 -6.78
N ALA A 183 -17.66 16.65 -7.46
CA ALA A 183 -18.99 16.77 -6.85
C ALA A 183 -19.49 15.48 -6.18
N PHE A 184 -18.78 14.37 -6.36
CA PHE A 184 -19.18 13.04 -5.89
C PHE A 184 -18.01 12.32 -5.25
N ASP A 185 -18.31 11.61 -4.17
CA ASP A 185 -17.39 10.68 -3.54
C ASP A 185 -17.54 9.31 -4.19
N PHE A 186 -16.42 8.61 -4.42
CA PHE A 186 -16.41 7.26 -4.95
C PHE A 186 -15.68 6.33 -4.00
N ARG A 187 -16.03 5.04 -4.03
CA ARG A 187 -15.24 3.97 -3.40
C ARG A 187 -15.35 2.69 -4.18
N LEU A 188 -14.42 1.76 -3.96
CA LEU A 188 -14.67 0.37 -4.34
C LEU A 188 -15.72 -0.21 -3.40
N LYS A 189 -16.66 -1.01 -3.94
CA LYS A 189 -17.64 -1.68 -3.10
C LYS A 189 -16.93 -2.58 -2.08
N PRO A 190 -17.16 -2.41 -0.76
CA PRO A 190 -16.60 -3.31 0.23
C PRO A 190 -17.01 -4.75 -0.07
N ARG A 191 -16.03 -5.64 -0.20
CA ARG A 191 -16.30 -7.07 -0.34
C ARG A 191 -16.55 -7.66 1.04
N THR A 192 -17.79 -8.04 1.31
CA THR A 192 -18.10 -8.94 2.43
C THR A 192 -17.78 -10.36 2.00
N ILE A 193 -16.77 -10.99 2.62
CA ILE A 193 -16.46 -12.39 2.38
C ILE A 193 -17.33 -13.23 3.31
N THR A 194 -18.24 -14.01 2.74
CA THR A 194 -18.96 -15.05 3.50
C THR A 194 -18.03 -16.25 3.66
N LEU A 195 -17.58 -16.51 4.88
CA LEU A 195 -16.77 -17.68 5.21
C LEU A 195 -17.68 -18.91 5.28
N ASN A 196 -17.75 -19.70 4.21
CA ASN A 196 -18.56 -20.94 4.12
C ASN A 196 -17.86 -22.17 4.73
N VAL A 197 -16.66 -22.01 5.28
CA VAL A 197 -15.95 -23.08 5.99
C VAL A 197 -16.31 -22.95 7.47
N GLY A 198 -16.76 -24.04 8.10
CA GLY A 198 -16.96 -24.06 9.54
C GLY A 198 -15.62 -23.82 10.25
N ILE A 199 -15.36 -22.58 10.64
CA ILE A 199 -14.15 -22.23 11.39
C ILE A 199 -14.32 -22.83 12.79
N PRO A 200 -13.38 -23.68 13.24
CA PRO A 200 -13.47 -24.27 14.57
C PRO A 200 -13.48 -23.15 15.61
N ALA A 201 -14.42 -23.23 16.55
CA ALA A 201 -14.49 -22.28 17.65
C ALA A 201 -13.23 -22.41 18.53
N PRO A 202 -12.63 -21.29 18.96
CA PRO A 202 -11.53 -21.35 19.89
C PRO A 202 -12.01 -21.86 21.26
N PHE A 203 -11.05 -22.28 22.08
CA PHE A 203 -11.32 -22.70 23.45
C PHE A 203 -10.45 -21.92 24.45
N GLU A 204 -10.86 -21.95 25.71
CA GLU A 204 -10.09 -21.37 26.81
C GLU A 204 -9.13 -22.45 27.36
N PRO A 205 -7.80 -22.27 27.20
CA PRO A 205 -6.83 -23.27 27.60
C PRO A 205 -6.50 -23.21 29.09
N LYS A 206 -6.02 -24.34 29.63
CA LYS A 206 -5.58 -24.47 31.02
C LYS A 206 -4.07 -24.59 31.08
N VAL A 207 -3.51 -24.26 32.25
CA VAL A 207 -2.07 -24.45 32.51
C VAL A 207 -1.69 -25.91 32.23
N GLY A 208 -0.62 -26.10 31.46
CA GLY A 208 -0.16 -27.41 31.00
C GLY A 208 -0.81 -27.92 29.71
N ASP A 209 -1.82 -27.24 29.16
CA ASP A 209 -2.37 -27.58 27.85
C ASP A 209 -1.36 -27.23 26.74
N VAL A 210 -1.19 -28.15 25.78
CA VAL A 210 -0.56 -27.84 24.49
C VAL A 210 -1.64 -27.25 23.60
N VAL A 211 -1.41 -26.03 23.14
CA VAL A 211 -2.36 -25.24 22.34
C VAL A 211 -1.75 -24.84 21.02
N TRP A 212 -2.60 -24.51 20.06
CA TRP A 212 -2.21 -23.91 18.80
C TRP A 212 -2.79 -22.51 18.68
N CYS A 213 -1.99 -21.53 18.27
CA CYS A 213 -2.42 -20.15 18.07
C CYS A 213 -1.76 -19.53 16.84
N LEU A 214 -2.29 -18.40 16.39
CA LEU A 214 -1.65 -17.57 15.37
C LEU A 214 -0.33 -17.03 15.91
N SER A 215 0.70 -17.03 15.07
CA SER A 215 2.05 -16.56 15.42
C SER A 215 2.67 -15.83 14.24
N GLU A 216 3.13 -14.61 14.50
CA GLU A 216 3.91 -13.78 13.60
C GLU A 216 5.35 -14.29 13.43
N LEU A 217 5.82 -15.11 14.36
CA LEU A 217 7.19 -15.64 14.38
C LEU A 217 7.31 -16.95 13.58
N SER A 218 6.19 -17.57 13.24
CA SER A 218 6.13 -18.81 12.46
C SER A 218 5.92 -18.54 10.98
N GLU A 219 6.75 -19.12 10.11
CA GLU A 219 6.55 -19.08 8.65
C GLU A 219 5.18 -19.60 8.21
N LYS A 220 4.62 -20.55 8.98
CA LYS A 220 3.29 -21.10 8.72
C LYS A 220 2.17 -20.17 9.16
N GLY A 221 2.45 -19.13 9.94
CA GLY A 221 1.50 -18.18 10.51
C GLY A 221 0.81 -18.67 11.79
N TYR A 222 1.26 -19.80 12.33
CA TYR A 222 0.76 -20.40 13.57
C TYR A 222 1.82 -21.28 14.22
N GLU A 223 1.72 -21.49 15.53
CA GLU A 223 2.64 -22.31 16.31
C GLU A 223 1.93 -23.10 17.41
N ALA A 224 2.61 -24.12 17.93
CA ALA A 224 2.21 -24.78 19.16
C ALA A 224 2.85 -24.04 20.35
N ARG A 225 2.07 -23.83 21.41
CA ARG A 225 2.53 -23.27 22.68
C ARG A 225 2.10 -24.18 23.82
N THR A 226 2.89 -24.15 24.89
CA THR A 226 2.48 -24.71 26.18
C THR A 226 2.69 -23.62 27.21
N ALA A 227 1.62 -23.25 27.89
CA ALA A 227 1.69 -22.35 29.03
C ALA A 227 2.05 -23.14 30.28
N TYR A 228 3.07 -22.69 31.00
CA TYR A 228 3.45 -23.24 32.29
C TYR A 228 2.76 -22.52 33.44
N ASP A 229 2.29 -21.29 33.19
CA ASP A 229 1.49 -20.48 34.11
C ASP A 229 0.29 -19.82 33.39
N ALA A 230 -0.73 -19.41 34.16
CA ALA A 230 -1.94 -18.81 33.59
C ALA A 230 -1.67 -17.48 32.86
N GLU A 231 -0.59 -16.80 33.24
CA GLU A 231 -0.14 -15.52 32.67
C GLU A 231 0.51 -15.68 31.28
N ASP A 232 0.94 -16.90 30.91
CA ASP A 232 1.52 -17.19 29.60
C ASP A 232 0.47 -17.17 28.48
N PHE A 233 -0.81 -17.27 28.83
CA PHE A 233 -1.92 -17.13 27.90
C PHE A 233 -2.29 -15.66 27.74
N ILE A 234 -2.13 -15.19 26.50
CA ILE A 234 -2.48 -13.83 26.09
C ILE A 234 -4.02 -13.73 25.97
N PRO A 235 -4.71 -12.87 26.74
CA PRO A 235 -6.18 -12.84 26.83
C PRO A 235 -6.92 -12.47 25.53
N HIS A 236 -6.23 -11.87 24.58
CA HIS A 236 -6.78 -11.41 23.30
C HIS A 236 -6.35 -12.30 22.12
N ILE A 237 -5.73 -13.44 22.40
CA ILE A 237 -5.39 -14.46 21.41
C ILE A 237 -6.35 -15.64 21.55
N ALA A 238 -6.81 -16.15 20.41
CA ALA A 238 -7.61 -17.35 20.30
C ALA A 238 -6.72 -18.60 20.25
N TYR A 239 -7.16 -19.69 20.87
CA TYR A 239 -6.44 -20.96 20.94
C TYR A 239 -7.27 -22.12 20.39
N TRP A 240 -6.59 -23.08 19.77
CA TRP A 240 -7.15 -24.30 19.21
C TRP A 240 -6.43 -25.54 19.74
N ARG A 241 -7.14 -26.67 19.80
CA ARG A 241 -6.63 -27.89 20.44
C ARG A 241 -5.68 -28.66 19.54
N THR A 242 -5.84 -28.52 18.23
CA THR A 242 -5.10 -29.30 17.23
C THR A 242 -4.48 -28.44 16.14
N GLU A 243 -3.44 -28.97 15.48
CA GLU A 243 -2.81 -28.31 14.34
C GLU A 243 -3.79 -28.20 13.16
N GLU A 244 -4.67 -29.19 13.00
CA GLU A 244 -5.69 -29.25 11.95
C GLU A 244 -6.70 -28.10 12.08
N GLU A 245 -7.14 -27.80 13.31
CA GLU A 245 -8.07 -26.71 13.58
C GLU A 245 -7.47 -25.34 13.22
N ILE A 246 -6.24 -25.06 13.66
CA ILE A 246 -5.58 -23.79 13.33
C ILE A 246 -5.24 -23.69 11.83
N LYS A 247 -4.91 -24.81 11.17
CA LYS A 247 -4.73 -24.85 9.70
C LYS A 247 -6.00 -24.39 8.97
N GLN A 248 -7.19 -24.82 9.41
CA GLN A 248 -8.44 -24.38 8.81
C GLN A 248 -8.65 -22.87 8.98
N VAL A 249 -8.34 -22.33 10.16
CA VAL A 249 -8.41 -20.89 10.45
C VAL A 249 -7.46 -20.11 9.54
N VAL A 250 -6.21 -20.54 9.41
CA VAL A 250 -5.20 -19.86 8.58
C VAL A 250 -5.53 -19.97 7.10
N VAL A 251 -6.08 -21.10 6.64
CA VAL A 251 -6.60 -21.24 5.27
C VAL A 251 -7.78 -20.30 5.03
N ALA A 252 -8.70 -20.16 5.99
CA ALA A 252 -9.81 -19.23 5.88
C ALA A 252 -9.34 -17.76 5.82
N LEU A 253 -8.36 -17.39 6.64
CA LEU A 253 -7.75 -16.05 6.62
C LEU A 253 -7.02 -15.75 5.30
N ARG A 254 -6.21 -16.70 4.81
CA ARG A 254 -5.45 -16.56 3.54
C ARG A 254 -6.32 -16.67 2.29
N GLY A 255 -7.35 -17.52 2.34
CA GLY A 255 -8.23 -17.82 1.22
C GLY A 255 -9.39 -16.85 1.07
N GLY A 256 -9.90 -16.32 2.18
CA GLY A 256 -10.98 -15.34 2.20
C GLY A 256 -10.52 -13.96 1.74
N ILE A 257 -9.33 -13.51 2.17
CA ILE A 257 -8.80 -12.18 1.85
C ILE A 257 -7.95 -12.27 0.57
N LYS A 258 -8.59 -12.53 -0.56
CA LYS A 258 -7.99 -12.23 -1.87
C LYS A 258 -8.49 -10.86 -2.32
N GLY A 259 -7.61 -9.86 -2.24
CA GLY A 259 -7.80 -8.55 -2.88
C GLY A 259 -7.97 -8.68 -4.38
#